data_AF-A0ABC8J649-F1
#
_entry.id   AF-A0ABC8J649-F1
#
_cell.length_a   1.000
_cell.length_b   1.000
_cell.length_c   1.000
_cell.angle_alpha   90.00
_cell.angle_beta   90.00
_cell.angle_gamma   90.00
#
_symmetry.space_group_name_H-M   'P 1'
#
loop_
_entity.id
_entity.type
_entity.pdbx_description
1 polymer ?
#
loop_
_entity_poly.entity_id
_entity_poly.type
_entity_poly.pdbx_seq_one_letter_code
_entity_poly.pdbx_strand_id
1 'polypeptide(L)'
;MDASSQHLRADCKDIVTFRGKFYAVFINGDVFAIDLYTLETTPLIPPRIVGCGRCNYLVPYDDDELYLVERIIVRNGVLCFSKLACRVSVLDEEAGEWVVVSDLGDRVLLIGQPGNSSGNCSCSAKELPDGCGVSGSSMLFINEIFDVTYPYKYGVDTGNHEDDLNVWRCSRETRVTILNKFPMVAMRLEHAEP
;
A
#
# COMPACT_ATOMS: atom_id res chain seq x y z
N MET A 1 31.31 24.41 -10.59
CA MET A 1 31.24 22.94 -10.65
C MET A 1 29.93 22.58 -10.00
N ASP A 2 28.89 22.48 -10.82
CA ASP A 2 27.54 22.22 -10.35
C ASP A 2 27.29 20.73 -10.51
N ALA A 3 27.32 20.00 -9.40
CA ALA A 3 26.93 18.60 -9.37
C ALA A 3 25.41 18.56 -9.21
N SER A 4 24.70 19.00 -10.26
CA SER A 4 23.27 18.76 -10.39
C SER A 4 23.07 17.25 -10.48
N SER A 5 22.70 16.66 -9.34
CA SER A 5 22.20 15.29 -9.24
C SER A 5 21.02 15.17 -10.21
N GLN A 6 21.26 14.54 -11.36
CA GLN A 6 20.22 14.20 -12.31
C GLN A 6 19.39 13.07 -11.70
N HIS A 7 18.45 13.39 -10.81
CA HIS A 7 17.29 12.54 -10.63
C HIS A 7 16.57 12.52 -11.97
N LEU A 8 16.55 11.36 -12.65
CA LEU A 8 15.70 11.13 -13.82
C LEU A 8 14.29 11.59 -13.46
N ARG A 9 13.77 12.59 -14.19
CA ARG A 9 12.43 13.16 -13.98
C ARG A 9 11.40 12.03 -14.05
N ALA A 10 10.89 11.61 -12.89
CA ALA A 10 9.79 10.66 -12.79
C ALA A 10 8.48 11.43 -12.61
N ASP A 11 7.39 10.91 -13.15
CA ASP A 11 6.08 11.52 -12.95
C ASP A 11 5.55 11.21 -11.55
N CYS A 12 4.86 12.17 -10.96
CA CYS A 12 4.13 11.98 -9.72
C CYS A 12 3.00 10.99 -9.95
N LYS A 13 2.94 9.94 -9.14
CA LYS A 13 1.94 8.88 -9.19
C LYS A 13 0.75 9.19 -8.28
N ASP A 14 1.02 9.67 -7.08
CA ASP A 14 0.00 9.94 -6.07
C ASP A 14 0.48 11.02 -5.09
N ILE A 15 -0.45 11.76 -4.50
CA ILE A 15 -0.19 12.77 -3.47
C ILE A 15 -1.28 12.69 -2.40
N VAL A 16 -0.88 12.67 -1.14
CA VAL A 16 -1.79 12.65 0.01
C VAL A 16 -1.47 13.78 0.98
N THR A 17 -2.48 14.18 1.74
CA THR A 17 -2.33 15.09 2.88
C THR A 17 -2.28 14.28 4.16
N PHE A 18 -1.35 14.62 5.05
CA PHE A 18 -1.26 14.04 6.39
C PHE A 18 -0.71 15.11 7.33
N ARG A 19 -1.41 15.40 8.44
CA ARG A 19 -0.99 16.39 9.45
C ARG A 19 -0.58 17.74 8.86
N GLY A 20 -1.32 18.20 7.85
CA GLY A 20 -1.08 19.49 7.19
C GLY A 20 0.18 19.55 6.30
N LYS A 21 0.77 18.41 5.94
CA LYS A 21 1.85 18.31 4.93
C LYS A 21 1.40 17.50 3.72
N PHE A 22 2.02 17.74 2.57
CA PHE A 22 1.84 16.87 1.41
C PHE A 22 2.92 15.79 1.36
N TYR A 23 2.52 14.60 0.96
CA TYR A 23 3.42 13.48 0.72
C TYR A 23 3.16 12.95 -0.67
N ALA A 24 4.21 12.87 -1.48
CA ALA A 24 4.13 12.47 -2.88
C ALA A 24 4.88 11.17 -3.12
N VAL A 25 4.30 10.30 -3.95
CA VAL A 25 4.95 9.10 -4.48
C VAL A 25 5.13 9.27 -5.98
N PHE A 26 6.31 8.90 -6.46
CA PHE A 26 6.65 8.93 -7.87
C PHE A 26 6.64 7.52 -8.48
N ILE A 27 6.48 7.44 -9.81
CA ILE A 27 6.41 6.15 -10.53
C ILE A 27 7.67 5.29 -10.32
N ASN A 28 8.83 5.92 -10.11
CA ASN A 28 10.09 5.24 -9.83
C ASN A 28 10.17 4.67 -8.39
N GLY A 29 9.18 4.95 -7.55
CA GLY A 29 9.12 4.53 -6.15
C GLY A 29 9.73 5.54 -5.17
N ASP A 30 10.19 6.71 -5.63
CA ASP A 30 10.64 7.75 -4.72
C ASP A 30 9.45 8.33 -3.94
N VAL A 31 9.71 8.69 -2.68
CA VAL A 31 8.72 9.26 -1.76
C VAL A 31 9.29 10.53 -1.15
N PHE A 32 8.50 11.60 -1.14
CA PHE A 32 8.92 12.90 -0.62
C PHE A 32 7.83 13.48 0.29
N ALA A 33 8.25 14.10 1.39
CA ALA A 33 7.46 15.10 2.08
C ALA A 33 7.65 16.46 1.41
N ILE A 34 6.60 17.26 1.34
CA ILE A 34 6.60 18.59 0.76
C ILE A 34 6.05 19.56 1.81
N ASP A 35 6.85 20.54 2.19
CA ASP A 35 6.42 21.62 3.07
C ASP A 35 5.51 22.60 2.30
N LEU A 36 4.36 22.93 2.87
CA LEU A 36 3.36 23.78 2.20
C LEU A 36 3.77 25.24 2.05
N TYR A 37 4.61 25.73 2.97
CA TYR A 37 4.96 27.14 3.06
C TYR A 37 6.23 27.44 2.28
N THR A 38 7.20 26.53 2.29
CA THR A 38 8.49 26.71 1.59
C THR A 38 8.53 26.01 0.24
N LEU A 39 7.63 25.03 -0.01
CA LEU A 39 7.68 24.13 -1.17
C LEU A 39 8.99 23.33 -1.27
N GLU A 40 9.74 23.24 -0.17
CA GLU A 40 10.92 22.39 -0.08
C GLU A 40 10.51 20.92 0.06
N THR A 41 11.27 20.05 -0.59
CA THR A 41 11.01 18.62 -0.61
C THR A 41 12.04 17.89 0.25
N THR A 42 11.57 17.07 1.18
CA THR A 42 12.42 16.17 1.97
C THR A 42 12.25 14.74 1.47
N PRO A 43 13.32 14.07 0.99
CA PRO A 43 13.24 12.68 0.58
C PRO A 43 12.99 11.78 1.80
N LEU A 44 11.99 10.90 1.69
CA LEU A 44 11.67 9.89 2.70
C LEU A 44 12.05 8.52 2.14
N ILE A 45 13.27 8.07 2.40
CA ILE A 45 13.84 6.89 1.73
C ILE A 45 13.23 5.61 2.31
N PRO A 46 12.43 4.85 1.54
CA PRO A 46 11.95 3.56 2.02
C PRO A 46 13.11 2.56 2.09
N PRO A 47 13.09 1.59 3.02
CA PRO A 47 14.19 0.63 3.15
C PRO A 47 14.49 -0.08 1.81
N ARG A 48 15.76 -0.31 1.48
CA ARG A 48 16.10 -0.89 0.17
C ARG A 48 15.83 -2.40 0.12
N ILE A 49 15.19 -2.85 -0.96
CA ILE A 49 15.12 -4.28 -1.33
C ILE A 49 15.95 -4.43 -2.60
N VAL A 50 17.07 -5.14 -2.51
CA VAL A 50 18.02 -5.28 -3.63
C VAL A 50 17.43 -6.22 -4.69
N GLY A 51 17.56 -5.85 -5.97
CA GLY A 51 17.19 -6.72 -7.10
C GLY A 51 15.70 -6.78 -7.45
N CYS A 52 14.84 -6.07 -6.71
CA CYS A 52 13.39 -6.04 -6.96
C CYS A 52 12.91 -4.66 -7.44
N GLY A 53 11.90 -4.64 -8.32
CA GLY A 53 11.10 -3.43 -8.57
C GLY A 53 10.10 -3.22 -7.43
N ARG A 54 9.56 -2.00 -7.30
CA ARG A 54 8.51 -1.71 -6.32
C ARG A 54 7.48 -0.73 -6.86
N CYS A 55 6.25 -0.84 -6.36
CA CYS A 55 5.21 0.16 -6.52
C CYS A 55 4.74 0.61 -5.15
N ASN A 56 4.90 1.90 -4.87
CA ASN A 56 4.59 2.48 -3.58
C ASN A 56 3.18 3.10 -3.59
N TYR A 57 2.50 3.04 -2.44
CA TYR A 57 1.20 3.63 -2.20
C TYR A 57 1.20 4.25 -0.81
N LEU A 58 0.73 5.49 -0.71
CA LEU A 58 0.54 6.15 0.57
C LEU A 58 -0.91 5.98 1.00
N VAL A 59 -1.11 5.61 2.26
CA VAL A 59 -2.43 5.38 2.84
C VAL A 59 -2.51 6.14 4.16
N PRO A 60 -3.20 7.29 4.21
CA PRO A 60 -3.47 7.96 5.47
C PRO A 60 -4.51 7.16 6.27
N TYR A 61 -4.33 7.12 7.59
CA TYR A 61 -5.37 6.76 8.57
C TYR A 61 -5.64 8.00 9.40
N ASP A 62 -6.67 8.74 8.98
CA ASP A 62 -6.97 10.08 9.46
C ASP A 62 -5.70 10.95 9.51
N ASP A 63 -5.53 11.71 10.60
CA ASP A 63 -4.33 12.48 10.89
C ASP A 63 -3.40 11.78 11.91
N ASP A 64 -3.70 10.52 12.25
CA ASP A 64 -2.95 9.78 13.27
C ASP A 64 -1.68 9.16 12.69
N GLU A 65 -1.81 8.39 11.61
CA GLU A 65 -0.70 7.64 11.01
C GLU A 65 -0.73 7.69 9.49
N LEU A 66 0.45 7.64 8.88
CA LEU A 66 0.62 7.51 7.44
C LEU A 66 1.36 6.21 7.13
N TYR A 67 0.75 5.36 6.32
CA TYR A 67 1.35 4.10 5.89
C TYR A 67 1.93 4.22 4.49
N LEU A 68 3.10 3.59 4.31
CA LEU A 68 3.69 3.27 3.02
C LEU A 68 3.52 1.78 2.74
N VAL A 69 2.73 1.48 1.72
CA VAL A 69 2.58 0.13 1.20
C VAL A 69 3.47 -0.03 -0.02
N GLU A 70 4.43 -0.93 0.06
CA GLU A 70 5.36 -1.27 -1.02
C GLU A 70 4.99 -2.62 -1.60
N ARG A 71 4.53 -2.63 -2.85
CA ARG A 71 4.29 -3.86 -3.59
C ARG A 71 5.57 -4.29 -4.29
N ILE A 72 6.09 -5.46 -3.93
CA ILE A 72 7.40 -5.95 -4.38
C ILE A 72 7.21 -6.71 -5.71
N ILE A 73 7.93 -6.29 -6.75
CA ILE A 73 7.87 -6.88 -8.08
C ILE A 73 9.19 -7.61 -8.37
N VAL A 74 9.13 -8.93 -8.38
CA VAL A 74 10.28 -9.78 -8.74
C VAL A 74 10.41 -9.81 -10.27
N ARG A 75 11.55 -9.35 -10.79
CA ARG A 75 11.76 -9.12 -12.24
C ARG A 75 11.83 -10.39 -13.11
N ASN A 76 11.96 -11.57 -12.52
CA ASN A 76 12.32 -12.80 -13.23
C ASN A 76 11.16 -13.82 -13.38
N GLY A 77 9.90 -13.39 -13.28
CA GLY A 77 8.74 -14.30 -13.38
C GLY A 77 7.51 -13.69 -14.05
N VAL A 78 6.52 -14.53 -14.34
CA VAL A 78 5.20 -14.08 -14.80
C VAL A 78 4.56 -13.24 -13.70
N LEU A 79 4.19 -11.99 -14.01
CA LEU A 79 3.49 -11.10 -13.09
C LEU A 79 2.15 -11.71 -12.68
N CYS A 80 2.09 -12.20 -11.45
CA CYS A 80 0.85 -12.64 -10.83
C CYS A 80 0.60 -11.76 -9.62
N PHE A 81 -0.29 -10.78 -9.78
CA PHE A 81 -0.56 -9.75 -8.77
C PHE A 81 -0.93 -10.35 -7.40
N SER A 82 -1.72 -11.43 -7.37
CA SER A 82 -2.07 -12.16 -6.15
C SER A 82 -0.91 -12.92 -5.48
N LYS A 83 0.25 -13.03 -6.13
CA LYS A 83 1.46 -13.65 -5.59
C LYS A 83 2.52 -12.63 -5.17
N LEU A 84 2.30 -11.34 -5.44
CA LEU A 84 3.27 -10.31 -5.09
C LEU A 84 3.23 -10.08 -3.58
N ALA A 85 4.40 -10.18 -2.95
CA ALA A 85 4.57 -9.79 -1.56
C ALA A 85 4.47 -8.27 -1.42
N CYS A 86 3.99 -7.83 -0.26
CA CYS A 86 4.00 -6.43 0.12
C CYS A 86 4.80 -6.23 1.41
N ARG A 87 5.33 -5.04 1.57
CA ARG A 87 5.82 -4.52 2.85
C ARG A 87 4.97 -3.32 3.23
N VAL A 88 4.66 -3.20 4.51
CA VAL A 88 3.96 -2.05 5.06
C VAL A 88 4.88 -1.39 6.08
N SER A 89 5.00 -0.07 5.99
CA SER A 89 5.74 0.74 6.94
C SER A 89 4.88 1.91 7.42
N VAL A 90 5.05 2.34 8.66
CA VAL A 90 4.46 3.57 9.21
C VAL A 90 5.49 4.69 9.21
N LEU A 91 5.06 5.93 8.96
CA LEU A 91 5.94 7.10 9.02
C LEU A 91 6.23 7.47 10.49
N ASP A 92 7.51 7.48 10.86
CA ASP A 92 7.99 8.24 12.01
C ASP A 92 8.31 9.66 11.55
N GLU A 93 7.40 10.60 11.83
CA GLU A 93 7.53 11.99 11.41
C GLU A 93 8.69 12.72 12.10
N GLU A 94 8.98 12.36 13.36
CA GLU A 94 10.04 13.00 14.14
C GLU A 94 11.42 12.56 13.64
N ALA A 95 11.58 11.28 13.31
CA ALA A 95 12.80 10.74 12.73
C ALA A 95 12.91 11.00 11.22
N GLY A 96 11.79 11.23 10.52
CA GLY A 96 11.75 11.33 9.06
C GLY A 96 11.96 10.00 8.34
N GLU A 97 11.59 8.89 8.99
CA GLU A 97 11.93 7.53 8.56
C GLU A 97 10.68 6.62 8.44
N TRP A 98 10.79 5.57 7.64
CA TRP A 98 9.76 4.55 7.50
C TRP A 98 10.06 3.33 8.39
N VAL A 99 9.15 3.02 9.33
CA VAL A 99 9.28 1.89 10.26
C VAL A 99 8.42 0.73 9.77
N VAL A 100 9.03 -0.41 9.46
CA VAL A 100 8.32 -1.61 8.96
C VAL A 100 7.41 -2.18 10.05
N VAL A 101 6.17 -2.51 9.69
CA VAL A 101 5.16 -3.09 10.59
C VAL A 101 4.61 -4.42 10.05
N SER A 102 4.37 -5.33 10.99
CA SER A 102 3.77 -6.65 10.76
C SER A 102 2.32 -6.75 11.23
N ASP A 103 1.82 -5.73 11.92
CA ASP A 103 0.50 -5.67 12.51
C ASP A 103 -0.05 -4.25 12.33
N LEU A 104 -1.31 -4.14 11.92
CA LEU A 104 -2.02 -2.87 11.77
C LEU A 104 -3.14 -2.72 12.82
N GLY A 105 -3.18 -3.61 13.82
CA GLY A 105 -4.22 -3.61 14.84
C GLY A 105 -5.60 -3.84 14.23
N ASP A 106 -6.55 -2.95 14.52
CA ASP A 106 -7.91 -3.04 13.97
C ASP A 106 -8.07 -2.36 12.60
N ARG A 107 -6.98 -1.92 11.97
CA ARG A 107 -7.02 -1.15 10.73
C ARG A 107 -7.09 -2.03 9.49
N VAL A 108 -7.79 -1.52 8.48
CA VAL A 108 -7.88 -2.08 7.13
C VAL A 108 -7.40 -1.03 6.14
N LEU A 109 -6.40 -1.39 5.32
CA LEU A 109 -5.90 -0.50 4.26
C LEU A 109 -6.56 -0.84 2.92
N LEU A 110 -7.12 0.15 2.23
CA LEU A 110 -7.73 0.01 0.92
C LEU A 110 -6.87 0.74 -0.11
N ILE A 111 -6.33 0.01 -1.08
CA ILE A 111 -5.39 0.53 -2.10
C ILE A 111 -6.14 0.71 -3.42
N GLY A 112 -6.41 1.97 -3.73
CA GLY A 112 -7.17 2.45 -4.88
C GLY A 112 -6.35 2.68 -6.14
N GLN A 113 -7.04 3.12 -7.19
CA GLN A 113 -6.41 3.34 -8.50
C GLN A 113 -5.55 4.60 -8.47
N PRO A 114 -4.32 4.58 -9.03
CA PRO A 114 -3.52 5.79 -9.18
C PRO A 114 -4.15 6.75 -10.20
N GLY A 115 -4.08 8.06 -9.95
CA GLY A 115 -4.34 9.11 -10.96
C GLY A 115 -5.65 9.89 -10.84
N ASN A 116 -6.51 9.59 -9.86
CA ASN A 116 -7.71 10.36 -9.55
C ASN A 116 -7.86 10.46 -8.03
N SER A 117 -7.41 11.58 -7.44
CA SER A 117 -7.68 11.98 -6.05
C SER A 117 -7.68 10.82 -5.03
N SER A 118 -6.48 10.36 -4.63
CA SER A 118 -6.21 9.29 -3.67
C SER A 118 -7.39 8.36 -3.35
N GLY A 119 -7.61 7.35 -4.20
CA GLY A 119 -8.49 6.24 -3.88
C GLY A 119 -7.94 5.34 -2.76
N ASN A 120 -6.76 5.65 -2.22
CA ASN A 120 -6.20 4.96 -1.07
C ASN A 120 -6.84 5.53 0.19
N CYS A 121 -7.41 4.67 1.00
CA CYS A 121 -7.98 5.06 2.28
C CYS A 121 -7.79 3.94 3.28
N SER A 122 -8.13 4.22 4.52
CA SER A 122 -8.13 3.21 5.56
C SER A 122 -9.31 3.45 6.50
N CYS A 123 -9.69 2.40 7.22
CA CYS A 123 -10.80 2.43 8.16
C CYS A 123 -10.58 1.40 9.26
N SER A 124 -11.35 1.50 10.34
CA SER A 124 -11.39 0.43 11.34
C SER A 124 -12.20 -0.75 10.79
N ALA A 125 -11.73 -1.97 11.02
CA ALA A 125 -12.49 -3.18 10.73
C ALA A 125 -13.86 -3.20 11.43
N LYS A 126 -14.01 -2.45 12.54
CA LYS A 126 -15.26 -2.30 13.29
C LYS A 126 -16.29 -1.43 12.59
N GLU A 127 -15.86 -0.54 11.69
CA GLU A 127 -16.74 0.31 10.89
C GLU A 127 -17.36 -0.46 9.71
N LEU A 128 -16.80 -1.63 9.39
CA LEU A 128 -17.33 -2.50 8.36
C LEU A 128 -18.46 -3.37 8.95
N PRO A 129 -19.70 -3.29 8.41
CA PRO A 129 -20.81 -4.11 8.88
C PRO A 129 -20.46 -5.60 8.72
N ASP A 130 -20.59 -6.36 9.81
CA ASP A 130 -20.17 -7.77 9.92
C ASP A 130 -18.72 -8.04 9.45
N GLY A 131 -17.85 -7.03 9.57
CA GLY A 131 -16.47 -7.05 9.10
C GLY A 131 -16.31 -7.08 7.58
N CYS A 132 -17.39 -7.13 6.77
CA CYS A 132 -17.33 -7.31 5.31
C CYS A 132 -16.35 -8.44 4.86
N GLY A 133 -16.06 -9.41 5.75
CA GLY A 133 -15.05 -10.46 5.60
C GLY A 133 -13.60 -10.02 5.60
N VAL A 134 -13.33 -8.79 6.02
CA VAL A 134 -12.00 -8.22 6.18
C VAL A 134 -11.77 -8.01 7.67
N SER A 135 -10.76 -8.69 8.22
CA SER A 135 -10.37 -8.50 9.62
C SER A 135 -9.44 -7.30 9.76
N GLY A 136 -9.27 -6.81 11.00
CA GLY A 136 -8.14 -5.94 11.32
C GLY A 136 -6.80 -6.56 10.90
N SER A 137 -5.78 -5.72 10.78
CA SER A 137 -4.46 -6.10 10.29
C SER A 137 -4.52 -6.74 8.91
N SER A 138 -5.17 -6.05 7.98
CA SER A 138 -5.28 -6.48 6.59
C SER A 138 -5.30 -5.34 5.59
N MET A 139 -5.12 -5.69 4.32
CA MET A 139 -5.09 -4.73 3.22
C MET A 139 -5.74 -5.31 1.97
N LEU A 140 -6.45 -4.48 1.19
CA LEU A 140 -7.04 -4.89 -0.10
C LEU A 140 -6.56 -3.98 -1.23
N PHE A 141 -6.12 -4.59 -2.31
CA PHE A 141 -5.96 -3.89 -3.59
C PHE A 141 -7.29 -3.93 -4.34
N ILE A 142 -7.94 -2.78 -4.42
CA ILE A 142 -9.22 -2.57 -5.14
C ILE A 142 -9.00 -1.98 -6.54
N ASN A 143 -7.74 -1.71 -6.89
CA ASN A 143 -7.29 -1.26 -8.20
C ASN A 143 -6.86 -2.39 -9.14
N GLU A 144 -7.10 -3.65 -8.75
CA GLU A 144 -6.74 -4.79 -9.57
C GLU A 144 -7.51 -4.81 -10.90
N ILE A 145 -6.83 -5.31 -11.94
CA ILE A 145 -7.38 -5.43 -13.30
C ILE A 145 -8.58 -6.37 -13.30
N PHE A 146 -8.55 -7.39 -12.46
CA PHE A 146 -9.65 -8.31 -12.27
C PHE A 146 -10.59 -7.79 -11.18
N ASP A 147 -11.89 -8.00 -11.37
CA ASP A 147 -12.92 -7.62 -10.40
C ASP A 147 -12.97 -8.59 -9.19
N VAL A 148 -11.85 -9.24 -8.90
CA VAL A 148 -11.67 -10.18 -7.80
C VAL A 148 -10.33 -9.89 -7.14
N THR A 149 -10.35 -9.74 -5.82
CA THR A 149 -9.19 -9.50 -4.99
C THR A 149 -9.25 -10.34 -3.72
N TYR A 150 -8.15 -10.38 -2.99
CA TYR A 150 -7.98 -11.15 -1.76
C TYR A 150 -7.32 -10.25 -0.72
N PRO A 151 -7.76 -10.30 0.55
CA PRO A 151 -7.09 -9.58 1.63
C PRO A 151 -5.64 -10.02 1.77
N TYR A 152 -4.74 -9.07 1.89
CA TYR A 152 -3.37 -9.28 2.29
C TYR A 152 -3.29 -9.38 3.81
N LYS A 153 -2.61 -10.42 4.30
CA LYS A 153 -2.30 -10.63 5.72
C LYS A 153 -0.79 -10.84 5.87
N TYR A 154 -0.25 -10.51 7.04
CA TYR A 154 1.15 -10.76 7.36
C TYR A 154 1.38 -12.24 7.69
N GLY A 155 2.52 -12.82 7.29
CA GLY A 155 2.91 -14.17 7.71
C GLY A 155 2.10 -15.32 7.12
N VAL A 156 1.40 -15.10 6.00
CA VAL A 156 0.63 -16.17 5.33
C VAL A 156 1.58 -17.26 4.84
N ASP A 157 1.34 -18.49 5.28
CA ASP A 157 1.99 -19.70 4.79
C ASP A 157 1.46 -20.06 3.40
N THR A 158 2.34 -20.06 2.40
CA THR A 158 2.01 -20.39 1.01
C THR A 158 2.24 -21.87 0.70
N GLY A 159 2.74 -22.65 1.65
CA GLY A 159 3.23 -24.02 1.46
C GLY A 159 4.59 -24.09 0.75
N ASN A 160 5.19 -22.94 0.39
CA ASN A 160 6.55 -22.88 -0.13
C ASN A 160 7.53 -22.54 0.98
N HIS A 161 8.41 -23.47 1.34
CA HIS A 161 9.39 -23.29 2.42
C HIS A 161 10.46 -22.22 2.14
N GLU A 162 10.60 -21.79 0.88
CA GLU A 162 11.52 -20.72 0.49
C GLU A 162 10.93 -19.32 0.64
N ASP A 163 9.62 -19.21 0.90
CA ASP A 163 8.95 -17.92 1.03
C ASP A 163 9.31 -17.26 2.37
N ASP A 164 9.80 -16.02 2.31
CA ASP A 164 10.01 -15.20 3.52
C ASP A 164 8.68 -14.93 4.20
N LEU A 165 8.46 -15.42 5.42
CA LEU A 165 7.21 -15.18 6.16
C LEU A 165 7.10 -13.73 6.68
N ASN A 166 8.17 -12.94 6.63
CA ASN A 166 8.18 -11.57 7.16
C ASN A 166 7.63 -10.52 6.18
N VAL A 167 6.62 -10.90 5.39
CA VAL A 167 5.97 -10.04 4.40
C VAL A 167 4.47 -10.26 4.37
N TRP A 168 3.76 -9.30 3.78
CA TRP A 168 2.33 -9.34 3.56
C TRP A 168 2.03 -10.10 2.27
N ARG A 169 1.12 -11.09 2.29
CA ARG A 169 0.67 -11.85 1.11
C ARG A 169 -0.84 -12.00 1.08
N CYS A 170 -1.40 -12.25 -0.11
CA CYS A 170 -2.82 -12.57 -0.25
C CYS A 170 -3.19 -13.83 0.56
N SER A 171 -4.16 -13.71 1.46
CA SER A 171 -4.86 -14.84 2.04
C SER A 171 -5.98 -15.28 1.09
N ARG A 172 -5.97 -16.55 0.70
CA ARG A 172 -7.02 -17.14 -0.15
C ARG A 172 -8.25 -17.61 0.64
N GLU A 173 -8.27 -17.40 1.96
CA GLU A 173 -9.39 -17.75 2.84
C GLU A 173 -10.67 -17.01 2.44
N THR A 174 -10.52 -15.80 1.92
CA THR A 174 -11.64 -14.90 1.68
C THR A 174 -11.52 -14.22 0.34
N ARG A 175 -12.49 -14.48 -0.54
CA ARG A 175 -12.55 -13.89 -1.87
C ARG A 175 -13.43 -12.64 -1.85
N VAL A 176 -12.93 -11.56 -2.41
CA VAL A 176 -13.67 -10.29 -2.51
C VAL A 176 -13.89 -9.97 -3.98
N THR A 177 -15.15 -9.86 -4.38
CA THR A 177 -15.55 -9.46 -5.73
C THR A 177 -15.86 -7.97 -5.74
N ILE A 178 -15.26 -7.22 -6.66
CA ILE A 178 -15.49 -5.79 -6.86
C ILE A 178 -16.67 -5.65 -7.82
N LEU A 179 -17.82 -5.20 -7.34
CA LEU A 179 -19.04 -5.05 -8.13
C LEU A 179 -19.07 -3.75 -8.93
N ASN A 180 -18.48 -2.70 -8.38
CA ASN A 180 -18.42 -1.40 -9.01
C ASN A 180 -17.18 -0.63 -8.53
N LYS A 181 -16.62 0.19 -9.42
CA LYS A 181 -15.47 1.07 -9.15
C LYS A 181 -15.84 2.56 -9.22
N PHE A 182 -17.00 2.93 -9.78
CA PHE A 182 -17.45 4.32 -9.96
C PHE A 182 -18.97 4.49 -9.81
N PRO A 183 -19.48 5.52 -9.11
CA PRO A 183 -18.74 6.60 -8.45
C PRO A 183 -18.16 6.21 -7.08
N MET A 184 -18.55 5.05 -6.55
CA MET A 184 -18.09 4.49 -5.29
C MET A 184 -17.70 3.04 -5.50
N VAL A 185 -16.70 2.57 -4.75
CA VAL A 185 -16.30 1.17 -4.78
C VAL A 185 -17.31 0.34 -3.99
N ALA A 186 -17.93 -0.64 -4.67
CA ALA A 186 -18.84 -1.59 -4.05
C ALA A 186 -18.22 -2.98 -4.12
N MET A 187 -18.18 -3.67 -2.99
CA MET A 187 -17.57 -4.99 -2.86
C MET A 187 -18.58 -6.02 -2.35
N ARG A 188 -18.43 -7.26 -2.80
CA ARG A 188 -19.16 -8.42 -2.29
C ARG A 188 -18.17 -9.47 -1.83
N LEU A 189 -18.47 -10.05 -0.68
CA LEU A 189 -17.70 -11.13 -0.10
C LEU A 189 -18.19 -12.50 -0.54
N GLU A 190 -17.26 -13.40 -0.81
CA GLU A 190 -17.49 -14.83 -1.00
C GLU A 190 -16.57 -15.61 -0.04
N HIS A 191 -17.17 -16.33 0.90
CA HIS A 191 -16.44 -17.29 1.73
C HIS A 191 -16.24 -18.57 0.90
N ALA A 192 -15.05 -19.17 0.99
CA ALA A 192 -14.91 -20.56 0.59
C ALA A 192 -15.80 -21.41 1.51
N GLU A 193 -16.70 -22.22 0.94
CA GLU A 193 -17.44 -23.20 1.74
C GLU A 193 -16.44 -24.15 2.43
N PRO A 194 -16.69 -24.52 3.70
CA PRO A 194 -15.81 -25.39 4.48
C PRO A 194 -15.65 -26.80 3.91
#